data_AF-A0A183U626-F1
#
_entry.id   AF-A0A183U626-F1
#
_cell.length_a   1.000
_cell.length_b   1.000
_cell.length_c   1.000
_cell.angle_alpha   90.00
_cell.angle_beta   90.00
_cell.angle_gamma   90.00
#
_symmetry.space_group_name_H-M   'P 1'
#
loop_
_entity.id
_entity.type
_entity.pdbx_description
1 polymer ?
#
loop_
_entity_poly.entity_id
_entity_poly.type
_entity_poly.pdbx_seq_one_letter_code
_entity_poly.pdbx_strand_id
1 'polypeptide(L)'
;LKDCDQTPRPPDMQSFQDLVWDPRTRSCDRYHLMPIITPAFPEQNSTFNVTKSTRQVIMNELEEGLLFKVACYYNILHCHNSAAGLCISAACPEGLYRM
;
A
#
# COMPACT_ATOMS: atom_id res chain seq x y z
N LEU A 1 -8.03 -18.60 -5.91
CA LEU A 1 -8.14 -17.58 -4.84
C LEU A 1 -9.61 -17.58 -4.46
N LYS A 2 -9.99 -18.26 -3.37
CA LYS A 2 -11.39 -18.52 -3.06
C LYS A 2 -12.12 -17.20 -2.83
N ASP A 3 -13.23 -17.01 -3.54
CA ASP A 3 -14.22 -15.99 -3.20
C ASP A 3 -14.76 -16.36 -1.80
N CYS A 4 -14.27 -15.69 -0.76
CA CYS A 4 -14.64 -15.94 0.63
C CYS A 4 -16.08 -15.50 0.97
N ASP A 5 -16.89 -15.07 -0.02
CA ASP A 5 -18.15 -14.36 0.19
C ASP A 5 -19.35 -14.97 -0.56
N GLN A 6 -19.31 -16.26 -0.92
CA GLN A 6 -20.47 -16.92 -1.56
C GLN A 6 -21.44 -17.59 -0.56
N THR A 7 -21.17 -17.56 0.74
CA THR A 7 -22.16 -17.99 1.74
C THR A 7 -23.15 -16.85 2.01
N PRO A 8 -24.47 -17.05 1.80
CA PRO A 8 -25.48 -16.08 2.18
C PRO A 8 -25.29 -15.71 3.65
N ARG A 9 -25.14 -14.41 3.93
CA ARG A 9 -24.98 -13.91 5.29
C ARG A 9 -26.17 -14.38 6.13
N PRO A 10 -25.93 -14.92 7.33
CA PRO A 10 -27.01 -15.38 8.18
C PRO A 10 -27.95 -14.20 8.54
N PRO A 11 -29.26 -14.46 8.69
CA PRO A 11 -30.28 -13.42 8.79
C PRO A 11 -30.16 -12.53 10.05
N ASP A 12 -29.42 -12.97 11.06
CA ASP A 12 -29.09 -12.19 12.26
C ASP A 12 -28.04 -11.09 11.99
N MET A 13 -27.26 -11.20 10.91
CA MET A 13 -26.27 -10.20 10.52
C MET A 13 -26.83 -9.04 9.67
N GLN A 14 -28.13 -9.06 9.38
CA GLN A 14 -28.77 -8.02 8.56
C GLN A 14 -28.65 -6.61 9.19
N SER A 15 -28.60 -6.54 10.52
CA SER A 15 -28.43 -5.29 11.29
C SER A 15 -27.05 -4.65 11.15
N PHE A 16 -26.02 -5.43 10.81
CA PHE A 16 -24.64 -4.93 10.68
C PHE A 16 -24.30 -4.49 9.24
N GLN A 17 -25.25 -4.59 8.31
CA GLN A 17 -25.05 -4.20 6.91
C GLN A 17 -24.78 -2.70 6.76
N ASP A 18 -25.35 -1.87 7.64
CA ASP A 18 -25.12 -0.43 7.66
C ASP A 18 -23.72 -0.04 8.13
N LEU A 19 -22.99 -0.98 8.74
CA LEU A 19 -21.62 -0.75 9.17
C LEU A 19 -20.64 -1.05 8.04
N VAL A 20 -20.91 -2.04 7.20
CA VAL A 20 -20.03 -2.46 6.10
C VAL A 20 -19.64 -1.27 5.22
N TRP A 21 -18.35 -1.16 4.95
CA TRP A 21 -17.80 -0.20 4.00
C TRP A 21 -18.17 -0.61 2.57
N ASP A 22 -18.98 0.18 1.88
CA ASP A 22 -19.28 -0.03 0.46
C ASP A 22 -19.53 1.31 -0.26
N PRO A 23 -18.64 1.73 -1.18
CA PRO A 23 -18.77 3.00 -1.90
C PRO A 23 -19.96 3.02 -2.86
N ARG A 24 -20.57 1.89 -3.20
CA ARG A 24 -21.74 1.82 -4.08
C ARG A 24 -23.02 2.17 -3.34
N THR A 25 -23.10 1.83 -2.05
CA THR A 25 -24.29 2.06 -1.23
C THR A 25 -24.15 3.35 -0.41
N ARG A 26 -22.95 3.64 0.12
CA ARG A 26 -22.71 4.78 1.00
C ARG A 26 -21.94 5.89 0.29
N SER A 27 -22.56 7.07 0.22
CA SER A 27 -21.95 8.24 -0.41
C SER A 27 -20.70 8.74 0.32
N CYS A 28 -20.61 8.55 1.64
CA CYS A 28 -19.46 8.98 2.45
C CYS A 28 -18.19 8.22 2.07
N ASP A 29 -18.33 6.91 1.84
CA ASP A 29 -17.23 6.00 1.52
C ASP A 29 -16.59 6.31 0.16
N ARG A 30 -17.33 6.94 -0.75
CA ARG A 30 -16.83 7.36 -2.07
C ARG A 30 -15.74 8.42 -2.01
N TYR A 31 -15.64 9.17 -0.91
CA TYR A 31 -14.66 10.24 -0.77
C TYR A 31 -13.35 9.79 -0.10
N HIS A 32 -13.23 8.51 0.28
CA HIS A 32 -11.99 7.98 0.83
C HIS A 32 -10.90 7.93 -0.24
N LEU A 33 -9.78 8.60 0.03
CA LEU A 33 -8.70 8.82 -0.95
C LEU A 33 -7.78 7.61 -1.13
N MET A 34 -7.70 6.75 -0.11
CA MET A 34 -6.84 5.57 -0.09
C MET A 34 -7.53 4.49 0.75
N PRO A 35 -8.48 3.72 0.21
CA PRO A 35 -9.20 2.70 0.96
C PRO A 35 -8.34 1.43 1.12
N ILE A 36 -8.02 1.06 2.37
CA ILE A 36 -7.45 -0.24 2.73
C ILE A 36 -8.46 -0.94 3.64
N ILE A 37 -9.04 -2.03 3.14
CA ILE A 37 -10.21 -2.66 3.76
C ILE A 37 -9.80 -3.81 4.67
N THR A 38 -10.37 -3.86 5.88
CA THR A 38 -10.16 -4.97 6.81
C THR A 38 -10.79 -6.25 6.26
N PRO A 39 -10.09 -7.39 6.29
CA PRO A 39 -10.59 -8.64 5.69
C PRO A 39 -11.68 -9.34 6.51
N ALA A 40 -11.94 -8.90 7.75
CA ALA A 40 -12.96 -9.47 8.62
C ALA A 40 -14.24 -8.64 8.61
N PHE A 41 -15.38 -9.33 8.64
CA PHE A 41 -16.72 -8.72 8.73
C PHE A 41 -16.96 -8.11 10.14
N PRO A 42 -17.62 -6.93 10.24
CA PRO A 42 -17.97 -6.03 9.14
C PRO A 42 -16.74 -5.34 8.57
N GLU A 43 -16.61 -5.34 7.25
CA GLU A 43 -15.44 -4.79 6.55
C GLU A 43 -15.41 -3.27 6.72
N GLN A 44 -14.27 -2.72 7.16
CA GLN A 44 -14.07 -1.28 7.38
C GLN A 44 -12.86 -0.77 6.63
N ASN A 45 -12.85 0.52 6.30
CA ASN A 45 -11.65 1.19 5.82
C ASN A 45 -10.71 1.56 6.98
N SER A 46 -9.54 0.91 7.06
CA SER A 46 -8.50 1.21 8.06
C SER A 46 -7.79 2.55 7.83
N THR A 47 -7.88 3.12 6.63
CA THR A 47 -7.18 4.34 6.22
C THR A 47 -8.14 5.48 5.91
N PHE A 48 -9.24 5.58 6.66
CA PHE A 48 -10.24 6.65 6.50
C PHE A 48 -9.70 8.06 6.83
N ASN A 49 -8.71 8.16 7.72
CA ASN A 49 -8.09 9.43 8.12
C ASN A 49 -7.13 10.03 7.07
N VAL A 50 -6.93 9.34 5.94
CA VAL A 50 -6.00 9.81 4.91
C VAL A 50 -6.61 11.03 4.21
N THR A 51 -5.93 12.16 4.37
CA THR A 51 -6.23 13.41 3.66
C THR A 51 -5.39 13.53 2.39
N LYS A 52 -5.68 14.55 1.55
CA LYS A 52 -4.93 14.79 0.30
C LYS A 52 -3.44 15.02 0.55
N SER A 53 -3.07 15.74 1.61
CA SER A 53 -1.66 16.00 1.96
C SER A 53 -0.95 14.73 2.39
N THR A 54 -1.54 13.96 3.32
CA THR A 54 -0.96 12.70 3.80
C THR A 54 -0.84 11.68 2.67
N ARG A 55 -1.84 11.60 1.77
CA ARG A 55 -1.76 10.75 0.57
C ARG A 55 -0.57 11.13 -0.32
N GLN A 56 -0.32 12.42 -0.53
CA GLN A 56 0.80 12.85 -1.35
C GLN A 56 2.13 12.42 -0.75
N VAL A 57 2.31 12.61 0.56
CA VAL A 57 3.51 12.14 1.28
C VAL A 57 3.67 10.64 1.12
N ILE A 58 2.62 9.85 1.39
CA ILE A 58 2.67 8.39 1.24
C ILE A 58 3.07 7.97 -0.19
N MET A 59 2.51 8.60 -1.21
CA MET A 59 2.83 8.27 -2.61
C MET A 59 4.29 8.60 -2.95
N ASN A 60 4.79 9.76 -2.51
CA ASN A 60 6.19 10.15 -2.73
C ASN A 60 7.14 9.13 -2.09
N GLU A 61 6.91 8.76 -0.83
CA GLU A 61 7.74 7.79 -0.11
C GLU A 61 7.72 6.39 -0.77
N LEU A 62 6.56 5.98 -1.30
CA LEU A 62 6.44 4.71 -2.04
C LEU A 62 7.21 4.75 -3.36
N GLU A 63 7.15 5.87 -4.09
CA GLU A 63 7.90 6.07 -5.33
C GLU A 63 9.41 6.08 -5.08
N GLU A 64 9.87 6.83 -4.08
CA GLU A 64 11.28 6.87 -3.67
C GLU A 64 11.78 5.50 -3.20
N GLY A 65 11.00 4.79 -2.40
CA GLY A 65 11.31 3.43 -1.97
C GLY A 65 11.41 2.43 -3.13
N LEU A 66 10.56 2.57 -4.15
CA LEU A 66 10.64 1.75 -5.36
C LEU A 66 11.91 2.07 -6.15
N LEU A 67 12.23 3.35 -6.34
CA LEU A 67 13.43 3.79 -7.04
C LEU A 67 14.70 3.27 -6.35
N PHE A 68 14.76 3.34 -5.02
CA PHE A 68 15.86 2.79 -4.24
C PHE A 68 16.00 1.28 -4.47
N LYS A 69 14.90 0.52 -4.35
CA LYS A 69 14.92 -0.94 -4.58
C LYS A 69 15.41 -1.28 -5.98
N VAL A 70 14.92 -0.56 -6.99
CA VAL A 70 15.29 -0.76 -8.39
C VAL A 70 16.77 -0.43 -8.62
N ALA A 71 17.25 0.71 -8.12
CA ALA A 71 18.64 1.12 -8.22
C ALA A 71 19.59 0.12 -7.53
N CYS A 72 19.25 -0.34 -6.32
CA CYS A 72 20.00 -1.38 -5.63
C CYS A 72 20.03 -2.69 -6.44
N TYR A 73 18.90 -3.13 -6.99
CA TYR A 73 18.84 -4.36 -7.79
C TYR A 73 19.73 -4.26 -9.03
N TYR A 74 19.67 -3.16 -9.78
CA TYR A 74 20.51 -2.95 -10.97
C TYR A 74 21.99 -2.80 -10.62
N ASN A 75 22.33 -2.09 -9.53
CA ASN A 75 23.70 -1.95 -9.08
C ASN A 75 24.30 -3.28 -8.60
N ILE A 76 23.53 -4.12 -7.90
CA ILE A 76 23.93 -5.47 -7.50
C ILE A 76 24.15 -6.37 -8.73
N LEU A 77 23.23 -6.35 -9.70
CA LEU A 77 23.34 -7.15 -10.92
C LEU A 77 24.54 -6.71 -11.79
N HIS A 78 24.78 -5.41 -11.89
CA HIS A 78 25.93 -4.85 -12.61
C HIS A 78 27.25 -5.23 -11.92
N CYS A 79 27.28 -5.23 -10.58
CA CYS A 79 28.45 -5.65 -9.81
C CYS A 79 28.76 -7.15 -9.96
N HIS A 80 27.75 -8.01 -10.12
CA HIS A 80 27.95 -9.45 -10.37
C HIS A 80 28.56 -9.75 -11.75
N ASN A 81 28.30 -8.91 -12.75
CA ASN A 81 28.82 -9.11 -14.12
C ASN A 81 30.15 -8.38 -14.38
N SER A 82 30.57 -7.48 -13.49
CA SER A 82 31.86 -6.81 -13.56
C SER A 82 32.87 -7.56 -12.70
N ALA A 83 33.90 -8.15 -13.31
CA ALA A 83 34.94 -8.94 -12.64
C ALA A 83 35.87 -8.14 -11.67
N ALA A 84 35.44 -6.97 -11.21
CA ALA A 84 36.18 -6.12 -10.28
C ALA A 84 35.43 -6.03 -8.95
N GLY A 85 35.87 -6.80 -7.96
CA GLY A 85 35.29 -6.88 -6.61
C GLY A 85 35.50 -5.62 -5.76
N LEU A 86 34.89 -4.49 -6.14
CA LEU A 86 34.97 -3.21 -5.40
C LEU A 86 33.67 -2.39 -5.39
N CYS A 87 32.54 -2.91 -5.85
CA CYS A 87 31.32 -2.09 -6.03
C CYS A 87 30.43 -1.89 -4.80
N ILE A 88 30.83 -2.33 -3.59
CA ILE A 88 29.97 -2.25 -2.40
C ILE A 88 29.96 -0.84 -1.76
N SER A 89 30.93 0.04 -2.05
CA SER A 89 31.00 1.38 -1.42
C SER A 89 30.26 2.50 -2.18
N ALA A 90 29.77 2.27 -3.40
CA ALA A 90 29.15 3.32 -4.22
C ALA A 90 27.60 3.28 -4.23
N ALA A 91 26.98 2.26 -3.62
CA ALA A 91 25.54 2.06 -3.67
C ALA A 91 24.75 2.71 -2.52
N CYS A 92 25.44 3.30 -1.54
CA CYS A 92 24.78 4.15 -0.55
C CYS A 92 25.07 5.61 -0.93
N PRO A 93 24.13 6.34 -1.55
CA PRO A 93 24.24 7.79 -1.58
C PRO A 93 24.08 8.28 -0.14
N GLU A 94 25.18 8.32 0.60
CA GLU A 94 25.36 9.08 1.83
C GLU A 94 25.08 10.56 1.49
N GLY A 95 23.81 10.96 1.46
CA GLY A 95 23.42 12.33 1.17
C GLY A 95 22.08 12.57 0.47
N LEU A 96 21.30 11.56 0.09
CA LEU A 96 19.96 11.81 -0.51
C LEU A 96 18.79 11.73 0.48
N TYR A 97 19.02 11.34 1.73
CA TYR A 97 18.01 11.44 2.80
C TYR A 97 18.25 12.72 3.61
N ARG A 98 17.94 13.86 3.02
CA ARG A 98 17.78 15.11 3.78
C ARG A 98 16.39 15.09 4.42
N MET A 99 16.34 14.77 5.72
CA MET A 99 15.44 15.47 6.65
C MET A 99 16.19 16.69 7.21
#